data_AF-A0A951CXS6-F1
#
_entry.id   AF-A0A951CXS6-F1
#
_cell.length_a   1.000
_cell.length_b   1.000
_cell.length_c   1.000
_cell.angle_alpha   90.00
_cell.angle_beta   90.00
_cell.angle_gamma   90.00
#
_symmetry.space_group_name_H-M   'P 1'
#
loop_
_entity.id
_entity.type
_entity.pdbx_description
1 polymer ?
#
loop_
_entity_poly.entity_id
_entity_poly.type
_entity_poly.pdbx_seq_one_letter_code
_entity_poly.pdbx_strand_id
1 'polypeptide(L)'
;MYGTDAYERRLLDADRRAALARIAGDRAERLAYLFCVTPRRPLLAGTHRWARDLPMRVTGGERGAGNSAPTADELDALVLLHMANLAEQASAGDGSPGRWLVRVRDLAELLLDGEAIVPPAFIAQLAVLSDADESRARIAYLEAVCEEREEARVDGLSLAAACCPVVPEPCVWLAFMSRRRGDHHAARSWASEARKRLAGLGTPWDKRLTFDRWLATIDTLEHSPNLDPTLPSRALTHPQALFEAVVPRGAHAHQASRAGATGVSVRPDPRAGRRRFYRYIEALADSAGSRAGAVYPDLEARPWHDASEFPIVGYLESNYPAIRDEILALDATRFHRESEHIDRTGDWDVVFLYERGRRRDEACRACPVTTHGIEAYPTMRTPGGLIYVSRMRPMTHITPHRGPTNLRLRCHLAIKVPTGDCAIRVGDETRRWREGRCLVFDDFLMHEAWNRTDEDRVVLIVDLWHPGLSDTEVMLLAALHNYTYLHAERLGRYWSANAAAARETQSGAA
;
A
#
# COMPACT_ATOMS: atom_id res chain seq x y z
N MET A 1 4.93 -28.79 -19.82
CA MET A 1 3.81 -29.60 -19.31
C MET A 1 2.64 -29.30 -20.19
N TYR A 2 2.25 -30.24 -21.07
CA TYR A 2 1.32 -30.03 -22.18
C TYR A 2 1.79 -28.92 -23.15
N GLY A 3 1.60 -29.10 -24.46
CA GLY A 3 1.86 -28.02 -25.40
C GLY A 3 0.89 -26.87 -25.15
N THR A 4 1.31 -25.63 -25.43
CA THR A 4 0.40 -24.49 -25.57
C THR A 4 0.28 -24.16 -27.05
N ASP A 5 -0.66 -23.28 -27.43
CA ASP A 5 -0.77 -22.73 -28.80
C ASP A 5 0.56 -22.12 -29.31
N ALA A 6 1.50 -21.80 -28.41
CA ALA A 6 2.82 -21.24 -28.72
C ALA A 6 3.97 -22.27 -28.67
N TYR A 7 3.75 -23.47 -28.11
CA TYR A 7 4.76 -24.53 -27.99
C TYR A 7 4.13 -25.88 -28.33
N GLU A 8 4.23 -26.29 -29.59
CA GLU A 8 3.67 -27.56 -30.10
C GLU A 8 4.35 -28.80 -29.50
N ARG A 9 5.59 -28.65 -28.98
CA ARG A 9 6.38 -29.78 -28.46
C ARG A 9 5.91 -30.17 -27.06
N ARG A 10 5.32 -31.37 -26.95
CA ARG A 10 4.90 -31.96 -25.67
C ARG A 10 6.12 -32.36 -24.84
N LEU A 11 6.26 -31.76 -23.66
CA LEU A 11 7.32 -32.12 -22.70
C LEU A 11 6.99 -33.38 -21.86
N LEU A 12 5.71 -33.72 -21.72
CA LEU A 12 5.20 -34.89 -20.97
C LEU A 12 3.88 -35.35 -21.62
N ASP A 13 3.69 -36.66 -21.69
CA ASP A 13 2.49 -37.30 -22.26
C ASP A 13 1.30 -37.34 -21.28
N ALA A 14 0.08 -37.47 -21.84
CA ALA A 14 -1.18 -37.41 -21.10
C ALA A 14 -1.44 -38.64 -20.20
N ASP A 15 -0.66 -39.70 -20.34
CA ASP A 15 -0.66 -40.87 -19.46
C ASP A 15 0.05 -40.59 -18.11
N ARG A 16 0.89 -39.56 -18.03
CA ARG A 16 1.64 -39.20 -16.81
C ARG A 16 0.89 -38.27 -15.85
N ARG A 17 -0.38 -37.92 -16.14
CA ARG A 17 -1.21 -37.03 -15.31
C ARG A 17 -1.36 -37.49 -13.88
N ALA A 18 -1.66 -38.77 -13.67
CA ALA A 18 -1.81 -39.34 -12.34
C ALA A 18 -0.49 -39.33 -11.54
N ALA A 19 0.66 -39.37 -12.21
CA ALA A 19 1.96 -39.21 -11.55
C ALA A 19 2.21 -37.75 -11.15
N LEU A 20 1.86 -36.79 -12.00
CA LEU A 20 1.93 -35.36 -11.71
C LEU A 20 0.99 -34.94 -10.58
N ALA A 21 -0.25 -35.42 -10.60
CA ALA A 21 -1.25 -35.16 -9.57
C ALA A 21 -0.80 -35.66 -8.19
N ARG A 22 -0.13 -36.82 -8.12
CA ARG A 22 0.47 -37.33 -6.87
C ARG A 22 1.59 -36.45 -6.32
N ILE A 23 2.26 -35.65 -7.16
CA ILE A 23 3.37 -34.78 -6.75
C ILE A 23 2.89 -33.36 -6.45
N ALA A 24 2.10 -32.77 -7.34
CA ALA A 24 1.67 -31.37 -7.28
C ALA A 24 0.30 -31.16 -6.62
N GLY A 25 -0.47 -32.24 -6.46
CA GLY A 25 -1.87 -32.22 -6.04
C GLY A 25 -2.84 -32.16 -7.22
N ASP A 26 -4.00 -32.80 -7.05
CA ASP A 26 -5.01 -32.95 -8.11
C ASP A 26 -5.48 -31.62 -8.69
N ARG A 27 -5.67 -30.60 -7.84
CA ARG A 27 -6.09 -29.26 -8.27
C ARG A 27 -5.02 -28.55 -9.10
N ALA A 28 -3.76 -28.64 -8.69
CA ALA A 28 -2.66 -27.98 -9.40
C ALA A 28 -2.42 -28.64 -10.77
N GLU A 29 -2.47 -29.97 -10.82
CA GLU A 29 -2.40 -30.72 -12.08
C GLU A 29 -3.56 -30.34 -13.00
N ARG A 30 -4.79 -30.32 -12.49
CA ARG A 30 -5.98 -29.97 -13.27
C ARG A 30 -5.90 -28.57 -13.85
N LEU A 31 -5.48 -27.58 -13.06
CA LEU A 31 -5.31 -26.21 -13.55
C LEU A 31 -4.18 -26.12 -14.59
N ALA A 32 -3.06 -26.82 -14.39
CA ALA A 32 -1.98 -26.85 -15.37
C ALA A 32 -2.41 -27.48 -16.69
N TYR A 33 -3.16 -28.59 -16.63
CA TYR A 33 -3.75 -29.23 -17.81
C TYR A 33 -4.70 -28.27 -18.52
N LEU A 34 -5.71 -27.75 -17.81
CA LEU A 34 -6.70 -26.83 -18.36
C LEU A 34 -6.06 -25.58 -18.94
N PHE A 35 -5.05 -25.02 -18.27
CA PHE A 35 -4.30 -23.88 -18.79
C PHE A 35 -3.70 -24.21 -20.14
N CYS A 36 -3.10 -25.37 -20.34
CA CYS A 36 -2.48 -25.69 -21.63
C CYS A 36 -3.48 -25.97 -22.74
N VAL A 37 -4.57 -26.70 -22.46
CA VAL A 37 -5.53 -27.15 -23.49
C VAL A 37 -6.68 -26.18 -23.76
N THR A 38 -6.84 -25.14 -22.94
CA THR A 38 -7.87 -24.11 -23.15
C THR A 38 -7.35 -23.05 -24.11
N PRO A 39 -7.99 -22.84 -25.27
CA PRO A 39 -7.57 -21.82 -26.21
C PRO A 39 -7.70 -20.43 -25.60
N ARG A 40 -6.70 -19.56 -25.82
CA ARG A 40 -6.66 -18.23 -25.17
C ARG A 40 -7.71 -17.29 -25.73
N ARG A 41 -7.94 -17.30 -27.04
CA ARG A 41 -8.91 -16.40 -27.67
C ARG A 41 -10.31 -16.54 -27.08
N PRO A 42 -10.91 -17.74 -26.92
CA PRO A 42 -12.19 -17.91 -26.26
C PRO A 42 -12.16 -17.63 -24.75
N LEU A 43 -11.10 -18.04 -24.04
CA LEU A 43 -10.93 -17.73 -22.60
C LEU A 43 -10.92 -16.20 -22.35
N LEU A 44 -10.34 -15.46 -23.29
CA LEU A 44 -10.14 -14.01 -23.21
C LEU A 44 -11.13 -13.21 -24.07
N ALA A 45 -12.00 -13.87 -24.85
CA ALA A 45 -13.13 -13.25 -25.56
C ALA A 45 -14.10 -12.58 -24.58
N GLY A 46 -13.97 -12.96 -23.30
CA GLY A 46 -14.60 -12.38 -22.13
C GLY A 46 -14.31 -10.91 -21.82
N THR A 47 -13.63 -10.10 -22.66
CA THR A 47 -13.83 -8.62 -22.55
C THR A 47 -15.31 -8.23 -22.69
N HIS A 48 -16.18 -9.16 -23.08
CA HIS A 48 -17.61 -9.06 -22.93
C HIS A 48 -18.16 -10.14 -21.98
N ARG A 49 -18.79 -9.73 -20.86
CA ARG A 49 -19.37 -10.60 -19.81
C ARG A 49 -20.26 -11.73 -20.35
N TRP A 50 -20.97 -11.51 -21.46
CA TRP A 50 -21.93 -12.47 -22.05
C TRP A 50 -21.28 -13.75 -22.59
N ALA A 51 -19.98 -13.76 -22.87
CA ALA A 51 -19.28 -14.93 -23.40
C ALA A 51 -18.85 -15.94 -22.31
N ARG A 52 -18.93 -15.57 -21.02
CA ARG A 52 -18.54 -16.44 -19.89
C ARG A 52 -19.42 -17.67 -19.72
N ASP A 53 -20.69 -17.57 -20.12
CA ASP A 53 -21.67 -18.67 -19.97
C ASP A 53 -21.65 -19.66 -21.14
N LEU A 54 -20.77 -19.45 -22.13
CA LEU A 54 -20.66 -20.34 -23.27
C LEU A 54 -19.88 -21.62 -22.88
N PRO A 55 -20.38 -22.82 -23.23
CA PRO A 55 -19.69 -24.06 -22.94
C PRO A 55 -18.35 -24.13 -23.67
N MET A 56 -17.25 -24.09 -22.92
CA MET A 56 -15.89 -24.17 -23.44
C MET A 56 -15.52 -25.62 -23.78
N ARG A 57 -15.21 -25.88 -25.06
CA ARG A 57 -14.69 -27.18 -25.50
C ARG A 57 -13.17 -27.23 -25.33
N VAL A 58 -12.69 -28.20 -24.54
CA VAL A 58 -11.28 -28.55 -24.46
C VAL A 58 -10.84 -29.21 -25.77
N THR A 59 -9.83 -28.65 -26.44
CA THR A 59 -9.29 -29.22 -27.69
C THR A 59 -8.26 -30.30 -27.36
N GLY A 60 -8.44 -31.53 -27.88
CA GLY A 60 -7.43 -32.59 -27.85
C GLY A 60 -7.64 -33.76 -26.87
N GLY A 61 -8.86 -34.05 -26.41
CA GLY A 61 -9.11 -35.19 -25.52
C GLY A 61 -9.06 -36.55 -26.23
N GLU A 62 -8.01 -37.34 -26.00
CA GLU A 62 -8.10 -38.81 -26.10
C GLU A 62 -9.07 -39.33 -25.03
N ARG A 63 -9.82 -40.39 -25.36
CA ARG A 63 -10.88 -40.92 -24.49
C ARG A 63 -10.29 -41.52 -23.22
N GLY A 64 -10.41 -40.81 -22.09
CA GLY A 64 -10.23 -41.40 -20.76
C GLY A 64 -9.70 -40.41 -19.72
N ALA A 65 -10.50 -40.20 -18.65
CA ALA A 65 -10.18 -39.50 -17.40
C ALA A 65 -9.73 -38.01 -17.52
N GLY A 66 -10.70 -37.08 -17.38
CA GLY A 66 -10.42 -35.64 -17.22
C GLY A 66 -11.28 -34.66 -18.05
N ASN A 67 -12.27 -35.17 -18.80
CA ASN A 67 -13.06 -34.46 -19.82
C ASN A 67 -14.22 -33.56 -19.30
N SER A 68 -14.29 -33.23 -18.02
CA SER A 68 -15.33 -32.32 -17.53
C SER A 68 -15.05 -30.88 -17.98
N ALA A 69 -16.10 -30.17 -18.40
CA ALA A 69 -16.00 -28.75 -18.72
C ALA A 69 -15.39 -27.97 -17.53
N PRO A 70 -14.57 -26.94 -17.79
CA PRO A 70 -14.05 -26.09 -16.72
C PRO A 70 -15.19 -25.44 -15.93
N THR A 71 -15.06 -25.38 -14.62
CA THR A 71 -15.95 -24.59 -13.76
C THR A 71 -15.63 -23.09 -13.88
N ALA A 72 -16.54 -22.22 -13.42
CA ALA A 72 -16.29 -20.77 -13.37
C ALA A 72 -15.04 -20.44 -12.54
N ASP A 73 -14.89 -21.06 -11.37
CA ASP A 73 -13.71 -20.92 -10.50
C ASP A 73 -12.40 -21.33 -11.20
N GLU A 74 -12.46 -22.38 -12.02
CA GLU A 74 -11.30 -22.82 -12.80
C GLU A 74 -10.99 -21.84 -13.91
N LEU A 75 -11.99 -21.31 -14.62
CA LEU A 75 -11.80 -20.28 -15.64
C LEU A 75 -11.18 -19.01 -15.05
N ASP A 76 -11.65 -18.56 -13.89
CA ASP A 76 -11.03 -17.47 -13.13
C ASP A 76 -9.56 -17.79 -12.83
N ALA A 77 -9.26 -19.04 -12.42
CA ALA A 77 -7.88 -19.47 -12.14
C ALA A 77 -7.01 -19.47 -13.39
N LEU A 78 -7.56 -19.84 -14.54
CA LEU A 78 -6.85 -19.76 -15.81
C LEU A 78 -6.56 -18.31 -16.21
N VAL A 79 -7.49 -17.37 -15.95
CA VAL A 79 -7.26 -15.94 -16.19
C VAL A 79 -6.16 -15.41 -15.27
N LEU A 80 -6.18 -15.75 -13.98
CA LEU A 80 -5.10 -15.36 -13.06
C LEU A 80 -3.74 -15.95 -13.46
N LEU A 81 -3.69 -17.23 -13.85
CA LEU A 81 -2.48 -17.87 -14.37
C LEU A 81 -2.00 -17.19 -15.65
N HIS A 82 -2.92 -16.75 -16.51
CA HIS A 82 -2.58 -16.01 -17.72
C HIS A 82 -1.99 -14.63 -17.38
N MET A 83 -2.55 -13.92 -16.40
CA MET A 83 -2.02 -12.65 -15.90
C MET A 83 -0.59 -12.83 -15.36
N ALA A 84 -0.36 -13.86 -14.54
CA ALA A 84 0.97 -14.17 -14.01
C ALA A 84 1.97 -14.52 -15.12
N ASN A 85 1.55 -15.33 -16.10
CA ASN A 85 2.39 -15.67 -17.25
C ASN A 85 2.72 -14.43 -18.09
N LEU A 86 1.75 -13.54 -18.31
CA LEU A 86 1.96 -12.28 -19.02
C LEU A 86 2.95 -11.39 -18.27
N ALA A 87 2.79 -11.22 -16.97
CA ALA A 87 3.68 -10.45 -16.12
C ALA A 87 5.13 -10.98 -16.14
N GLU A 88 5.30 -12.31 -16.17
CA GLU A 88 6.62 -12.93 -16.18
C GLU A 88 7.33 -12.82 -17.53
N GLN A 89 6.58 -12.98 -18.64
CA GLN A 89 7.16 -13.09 -19.98
C GLN A 89 7.24 -11.76 -20.75
N ALA A 90 6.42 -10.77 -20.39
CA ALA A 90 6.34 -9.51 -21.12
C ALA A 90 7.63 -8.69 -20.99
N SER A 91 8.45 -8.76 -22.02
CA SER A 91 9.69 -8.00 -22.20
C SER A 91 9.94 -7.75 -23.69
N ALA A 92 10.78 -6.76 -24.00
CA ALA A 92 11.35 -6.65 -25.33
C ALA A 92 12.44 -7.72 -25.54
N GLY A 93 12.93 -7.87 -26.78
CA GLY A 93 13.92 -8.90 -27.12
C GLY A 93 15.25 -8.81 -26.34
N ASP A 94 15.58 -7.64 -25.79
CA ASP A 94 16.75 -7.40 -24.94
C ASP A 94 16.46 -7.58 -23.44
N GLY A 95 15.24 -8.03 -23.07
CA GLY A 95 14.79 -8.16 -21.68
C GLY A 95 14.29 -6.85 -21.06
N SER A 96 14.35 -5.72 -21.77
CA SER A 96 13.82 -4.45 -21.24
C SER A 96 12.28 -4.52 -21.08
N PRO A 97 11.68 -3.64 -20.26
CA PRO A 97 10.27 -3.77 -19.90
C PRO A 97 9.32 -3.85 -21.11
N GLY A 98 8.43 -4.85 -21.09
CA GLY A 98 7.31 -4.96 -22.02
C GLY A 98 6.07 -4.23 -21.50
N ARG A 99 5.06 -4.03 -22.37
CA ARG A 99 3.75 -3.52 -21.97
C ARG A 99 2.83 -4.67 -21.59
N TRP A 100 2.33 -4.67 -20.37
CA TRP A 100 1.46 -5.71 -19.85
C TRP A 100 0.58 -5.28 -18.67
N LEU A 101 0.88 -4.16 -18.01
CA LEU A 101 0.18 -3.75 -16.79
C LEU A 101 -1.27 -3.36 -17.08
N VAL A 102 -1.50 -2.59 -18.14
CA VAL A 102 -2.85 -2.26 -18.61
C VAL A 102 -3.60 -3.52 -19.02
N ARG A 103 -2.92 -4.46 -19.67
CA ARG A 103 -3.55 -5.73 -20.05
C ARG A 103 -3.93 -6.58 -18.83
N VAL A 104 -3.08 -6.63 -17.81
CA VAL A 104 -3.36 -7.31 -16.54
C VAL A 104 -4.51 -6.64 -15.79
N ARG A 105 -4.61 -5.31 -15.80
CA ARG A 105 -5.77 -4.58 -15.29
C ARG A 105 -7.05 -5.01 -15.99
N ASP A 106 -7.08 -4.99 -17.33
CA ASP A 106 -8.26 -5.37 -18.11
C ASP A 106 -8.68 -6.82 -17.84
N LEU A 107 -7.70 -7.73 -17.68
CA LEU A 107 -7.96 -9.12 -17.32
C LEU A 107 -8.52 -9.25 -15.89
N ALA A 108 -8.08 -8.39 -14.97
CA ALA A 108 -8.58 -8.41 -13.61
C ALA A 108 -10.05 -7.96 -13.51
N GLU A 109 -10.56 -7.17 -14.46
CA GLU A 109 -11.98 -6.83 -14.54
C GLU A 109 -12.85 -8.08 -14.70
N LEU A 110 -12.34 -9.12 -15.36
CA LEU A 110 -13.03 -10.39 -15.51
C LEU A 110 -13.15 -11.10 -14.16
N LEU A 111 -12.15 -10.98 -13.31
CA LEU A 111 -12.12 -11.58 -11.97
C LEU A 111 -12.98 -10.81 -10.96
N LEU A 112 -13.60 -9.68 -11.37
CA LEU A 112 -14.32 -8.84 -10.41
C LEU A 112 -15.58 -9.53 -9.87
N ASP A 113 -16.25 -10.36 -10.66
CA ASP A 113 -17.45 -11.05 -10.22
C ASP A 113 -17.16 -12.45 -9.60
N GLY A 114 -15.88 -12.88 -9.61
CA GLY A 114 -15.45 -14.20 -9.16
C GLY A 114 -15.24 -14.29 -7.65
N GLU A 115 -15.82 -15.30 -7.00
CA GLU A 115 -15.64 -15.56 -5.56
C GLU A 115 -14.41 -16.42 -5.24
N ALA A 116 -13.88 -17.15 -6.23
CA ALA A 116 -12.81 -18.11 -6.02
C ALA A 116 -11.41 -17.51 -6.01
N ILE A 117 -11.24 -16.28 -6.47
CA ILE A 117 -9.92 -15.67 -6.65
C ILE A 117 -9.88 -14.26 -6.14
N VAL A 118 -8.80 -13.96 -5.42
CA VAL A 118 -8.47 -12.62 -4.98
C VAL A 118 -7.36 -12.12 -5.90
N PRO A 119 -7.63 -11.10 -6.74
CA PRO A 119 -6.59 -10.52 -7.59
C PRO A 119 -5.43 -9.98 -6.76
N PRO A 120 -4.21 -9.93 -7.32
CA PRO A 120 -3.07 -9.31 -6.65
C PRO A 120 -3.38 -7.88 -6.20
N ALA A 121 -2.86 -7.49 -5.05
CA ALA A 121 -3.13 -6.17 -4.45
C ALA A 121 -2.80 -5.00 -5.41
N PHE A 122 -1.71 -5.10 -6.16
CA PHE A 122 -1.30 -4.02 -7.06
C PHE A 122 -2.33 -3.68 -8.15
N ILE A 123 -3.27 -4.58 -8.47
CA ILE A 123 -4.34 -4.36 -9.46
C ILE A 123 -5.16 -3.12 -9.13
N ALA A 124 -5.48 -2.87 -7.85
CA ALA A 124 -6.26 -1.70 -7.47
C ALA A 124 -5.55 -0.38 -7.81
N GLN A 125 -4.21 -0.38 -7.78
CA GLN A 125 -3.39 0.78 -8.14
C GLN A 125 -3.31 1.00 -9.66
N LEU A 126 -3.67 -0.02 -10.45
CA LEU A 126 -3.75 0.06 -11.91
C LEU A 126 -5.09 0.59 -12.43
N ALA A 127 -6.09 0.79 -11.57
CA ALA A 127 -7.46 1.14 -11.98
C ALA A 127 -7.53 2.33 -12.95
N VAL A 128 -6.64 3.31 -12.80
CA VAL A 128 -6.58 4.53 -13.65
C VAL A 128 -5.45 4.53 -14.67
N LEU A 129 -4.60 3.50 -14.72
CA LEU A 129 -3.43 3.45 -15.60
C LEU A 129 -3.87 3.27 -17.06
N SER A 130 -3.60 4.21 -17.95
CA SER A 130 -3.88 4.06 -19.39
C SER A 130 -2.70 3.45 -20.17
N ASP A 131 -2.95 2.97 -21.40
CA ASP A 131 -1.87 2.52 -22.30
C ASP A 131 -0.87 3.65 -22.61
N ALA A 132 -1.35 4.90 -22.63
CA ALA A 132 -0.51 6.07 -22.78
C ALA A 132 0.38 6.31 -21.53
N ASP A 133 -0.14 6.08 -20.33
CA ASP A 133 0.64 6.21 -19.09
C ASP A 133 1.70 5.12 -18.98
N GLU A 134 1.34 3.85 -19.26
CA GLU A 134 2.29 2.74 -19.29
C GLU A 134 3.39 2.97 -20.33
N SER A 135 3.01 3.40 -21.54
CA SER A 135 3.95 3.71 -22.61
C SER A 135 4.88 4.88 -22.22
N ARG A 136 4.33 5.93 -21.60
CA ARG A 136 5.12 7.08 -21.12
C ARG A 136 6.08 6.67 -20.01
N ALA A 137 5.63 5.88 -19.04
CA ALA A 137 6.50 5.38 -17.97
C ALA A 137 7.65 4.55 -18.53
N ARG A 138 7.36 3.67 -19.49
CA ARG A 138 8.36 2.86 -20.18
C ARG A 138 9.38 3.70 -20.94
N ILE A 139 8.93 4.65 -21.75
CA ILE A 139 9.83 5.52 -22.54
C ILE A 139 10.71 6.35 -21.61
N ALA A 140 10.11 7.02 -20.62
CA ALA A 140 10.83 7.83 -19.65
C ALA A 140 11.88 7.01 -18.88
N TYR A 141 11.55 5.77 -18.50
CA TYR A 141 12.51 4.87 -17.85
C TYR A 141 13.69 4.51 -18.76
N LEU A 142 13.42 4.08 -20.00
CA LEU A 142 14.47 3.64 -20.93
C LEU A 142 15.41 4.77 -21.33
N GLU A 143 14.84 5.95 -21.61
CA GLU A 143 15.62 7.15 -21.92
C GLU A 143 16.46 7.58 -20.72
N ALA A 144 15.87 7.62 -19.52
CA ALA A 144 16.58 8.06 -18.32
C ALA A 144 17.72 7.10 -17.91
N VAL A 145 17.54 5.79 -18.04
CA VAL A 145 18.62 4.81 -17.76
C VAL A 145 19.82 5.04 -18.68
N CYS A 146 19.60 5.46 -19.92
CA CYS A 146 20.66 5.77 -20.88
C CYS A 146 21.17 7.23 -20.80
N GLU A 147 20.47 8.12 -20.10
CA GLU A 147 20.78 9.55 -20.03
C GLU A 147 22.07 9.82 -19.24
N GLU A 148 23.02 10.57 -19.78
CA GLU A 148 24.29 10.87 -19.11
C GLU A 148 24.18 12.00 -18.09
N ARG A 149 23.28 12.97 -18.33
CA ARG A 149 23.07 14.12 -17.46
C ARG A 149 22.28 13.70 -16.23
N GLU A 150 22.91 13.76 -15.05
CA GLU A 150 22.29 13.29 -13.80
C GLU A 150 20.93 13.94 -13.49
N GLU A 151 20.75 15.22 -13.80
CA GLU A 151 19.49 15.93 -13.59
C GLU A 151 18.37 15.37 -14.48
N ALA A 152 18.60 15.31 -15.80
CA ALA A 152 17.64 14.78 -16.76
C ALA A 152 17.33 13.29 -16.51
N ARG A 153 18.33 12.51 -16.08
CA ARG A 153 18.16 11.12 -15.63
C ARG A 153 17.20 11.05 -14.44
N VAL A 154 17.38 11.88 -13.41
CA VAL A 154 16.50 11.89 -12.24
C VAL A 154 15.08 12.33 -12.61
N ASP A 155 14.92 13.32 -13.48
CA ASP A 155 13.61 13.78 -13.94
C ASP A 155 12.86 12.68 -14.70
N GLY A 156 13.53 12.00 -15.63
CA GLY A 156 12.93 10.90 -16.39
C GLY A 156 12.57 9.69 -15.51
N LEU A 157 13.43 9.31 -14.55
CA LEU A 157 13.12 8.25 -13.58
C LEU A 157 11.95 8.64 -12.66
N SER A 158 11.89 9.90 -12.22
CA SER A 158 10.79 10.41 -11.41
C SER A 158 9.47 10.39 -12.18
N LEU A 159 9.51 10.79 -13.46
CA LEU A 159 8.36 10.70 -14.37
C LEU A 159 7.90 9.24 -14.53
N ALA A 160 8.82 8.30 -14.73
CA ALA A 160 8.49 6.88 -14.82
C ALA A 160 7.83 6.35 -13.54
N ALA A 161 8.41 6.68 -12.38
CA ALA A 161 7.88 6.27 -11.07
C ALA A 161 6.49 6.85 -10.76
N ALA A 162 6.19 8.06 -11.27
CA ALA A 162 4.92 8.74 -11.09
C ALA A 162 3.83 8.27 -12.07
N CYS A 163 4.19 8.04 -13.34
CA CYS A 163 3.26 7.53 -14.35
C CYS A 163 2.83 6.09 -14.09
N CYS A 164 3.68 5.29 -13.44
CA CYS A 164 3.35 3.92 -13.08
C CYS A 164 3.73 3.63 -11.62
N PRO A 165 2.79 3.71 -10.66
CA PRO A 165 3.11 3.62 -9.23
C PRO A 165 3.42 2.20 -8.75
N VAL A 166 3.23 1.18 -9.59
CA VAL A 166 3.46 -0.23 -9.20
C VAL A 166 4.85 -0.74 -9.59
N VAL A 167 5.57 -0.06 -10.49
CA VAL A 167 6.88 -0.54 -10.97
C VAL A 167 8.00 -0.14 -10.02
N PRO A 168 8.84 -1.10 -9.55
CA PRO A 168 9.87 -0.82 -8.56
C PRO A 168 11.14 -0.19 -9.11
N GLU A 169 11.54 -0.50 -10.35
CA GLU A 169 12.87 -0.22 -10.88
C GLU A 169 13.20 1.26 -10.98
N PRO A 170 12.30 2.17 -11.40
CA PRO A 170 12.57 3.60 -11.35
C PRO A 170 12.96 4.07 -9.94
N CYS A 171 12.32 3.54 -8.90
CA CYS A 171 12.62 3.85 -7.51
C CYS A 171 14.00 3.31 -7.08
N VAL A 172 14.44 2.14 -7.58
CA VAL A 172 15.79 1.63 -7.32
C VAL A 172 16.85 2.57 -7.88
N TRP A 173 16.66 3.05 -9.11
CA TRP A 173 17.57 4.02 -9.72
C TRP A 173 17.56 5.37 -8.98
N LEU A 174 16.38 5.87 -8.59
CA LEU A 174 16.28 7.09 -7.78
C LEU A 174 16.99 6.94 -6.44
N ALA A 175 16.87 5.79 -5.78
CA ALA A 175 17.59 5.50 -4.54
C ALA A 175 19.12 5.57 -4.73
N PHE A 176 19.62 4.97 -5.82
CA PHE A 176 21.03 5.04 -6.19
C PHE A 176 21.49 6.49 -6.48
N MET A 177 20.70 7.24 -7.26
CA MET A 177 21.02 8.65 -7.59
C MET A 177 21.02 9.54 -6.35
N SER A 178 20.03 9.39 -5.45
CA SER A 178 20.01 10.10 -4.16
C SER A 178 21.23 9.77 -3.32
N ARG A 179 21.64 8.49 -3.28
CA ARG A 179 22.82 8.07 -2.52
C ARG A 179 24.10 8.71 -3.05
N ARG A 180 24.28 8.76 -4.38
CA ARG A 180 25.43 9.42 -5.00
C ARG A 180 25.53 10.90 -4.65
N ARG A 181 24.40 11.58 -4.55
CA ARG A 181 24.33 13.00 -4.17
C ARG A 181 24.53 13.24 -2.67
N GLY A 182 24.74 12.18 -1.88
CA GLY A 182 24.86 12.26 -0.42
C GLY A 182 23.50 12.40 0.30
N ASP A 183 22.37 12.30 -0.40
CA ASP A 183 21.06 12.32 0.22
C ASP A 183 20.66 10.91 0.70
N HIS A 184 21.21 10.54 1.86
CA HIS A 184 20.97 9.24 2.48
C HIS A 184 19.51 9.03 2.91
N HIS A 185 18.76 10.11 3.18
CA HIS A 185 17.36 10.02 3.56
C HIS A 185 16.51 9.67 2.34
N ALA A 186 16.61 10.45 1.26
CA ALA A 186 15.88 10.18 0.02
C ALA A 186 16.25 8.80 -0.56
N ALA A 187 17.53 8.40 -0.47
CA ALA A 187 17.96 7.07 -0.89
C ALA A 187 17.21 5.95 -0.17
N ARG A 188 17.09 6.03 1.17
CA ARG A 188 16.33 5.06 1.96
C ARG A 188 14.83 5.09 1.66
N SER A 189 14.24 6.27 1.50
CA SER A 189 12.82 6.41 1.14
C SER A 189 12.52 5.74 -0.20
N TRP A 190 13.35 5.99 -1.22
CA TRP A 190 13.19 5.37 -2.54
C TRP A 190 13.45 3.86 -2.54
N ALA A 191 14.44 3.38 -1.78
CA ALA A 191 14.71 1.95 -1.66
C ALA A 191 13.56 1.22 -0.95
N SER A 192 13.01 1.80 0.12
CA SER A 192 11.84 1.27 0.82
C SER A 192 10.61 1.21 -0.09
N GLU A 193 10.40 2.25 -0.91
CA GLU A 193 9.32 2.27 -1.90
C GLU A 193 9.53 1.21 -3.00
N ALA A 194 10.75 1.06 -3.51
CA ALA A 194 11.09 0.01 -4.47
C ALA A 194 10.83 -1.39 -3.90
N ARG A 195 11.17 -1.64 -2.63
CA ARG A 195 10.89 -2.91 -1.95
C ARG A 195 9.40 -3.23 -1.93
N LYS A 196 8.57 -2.25 -1.52
CA LYS A 196 7.11 -2.40 -1.45
C LYS A 196 6.53 -2.71 -2.82
N ARG A 197 6.95 -1.98 -3.85
CA ARG A 197 6.52 -2.18 -5.24
C ARG A 197 6.95 -3.55 -5.78
N LEU A 198 8.19 -3.96 -5.56
CA LEU A 198 8.71 -5.25 -6.04
C LEU A 198 8.01 -6.42 -5.36
N ALA A 199 7.80 -6.35 -4.04
CA ALA A 199 7.04 -7.35 -3.30
C ALA A 199 5.57 -7.40 -3.73
N GLY A 200 4.96 -6.23 -4.00
CA GLY A 200 3.59 -6.12 -4.47
C GLY A 200 3.39 -6.68 -5.88
N LEU A 201 4.29 -6.37 -6.80
CA LEU A 201 4.23 -6.81 -8.20
C LEU A 201 4.57 -8.30 -8.35
N GLY A 202 5.46 -8.81 -7.49
CA GLY A 202 5.85 -10.23 -7.43
C GLY A 202 6.77 -10.71 -8.56
N THR A 203 7.11 -9.83 -9.51
CA THR A 203 8.05 -10.08 -10.61
C THR A 203 8.70 -8.76 -11.02
N PRO A 204 9.95 -8.75 -11.55
CA PRO A 204 10.55 -7.53 -12.08
C PRO A 204 9.77 -7.01 -13.29
N TRP A 205 9.61 -5.70 -13.41
CA TRP A 205 9.15 -5.09 -14.65
C TRP A 205 10.29 -5.02 -15.68
N ASP A 206 11.54 -4.79 -15.24
CA ASP A 206 12.74 -4.91 -16.07
C ASP A 206 13.41 -6.27 -15.89
N LYS A 207 13.32 -7.12 -16.93
CA LYS A 207 13.80 -8.50 -16.92
C LYS A 207 15.31 -8.62 -17.20
N ARG A 208 16.00 -7.50 -17.47
CA ARG A 208 17.47 -7.48 -17.62
C ARG A 208 18.21 -7.78 -16.32
N LEU A 209 17.49 -7.85 -15.20
CA LEU A 209 17.99 -8.29 -13.90
C LEU A 209 16.94 -9.17 -13.20
N THR A 210 17.39 -10.25 -12.57
CA THR A 210 16.50 -11.20 -11.87
C THR A 210 15.90 -10.59 -10.61
N PHE A 211 14.74 -11.11 -10.15
CA PHE A 211 14.08 -10.69 -8.91
C PHE A 211 15.03 -10.61 -7.70
N ASP A 212 15.80 -11.67 -7.44
CA ASP A 212 16.72 -11.72 -6.29
C ASP A 212 17.84 -10.68 -6.37
N ARG A 213 18.28 -10.35 -7.59
CA ARG A 213 19.32 -9.33 -7.82
C ARG A 213 18.76 -7.91 -7.68
N TRP A 214 17.52 -7.67 -8.11
CA TRP A 214 16.83 -6.42 -7.78
C TRP A 214 16.65 -6.26 -6.28
N LEU A 215 16.20 -7.32 -5.58
CA LEU A 215 16.02 -7.30 -4.13
C LEU A 215 17.34 -7.04 -3.40
N ALA A 216 18.44 -7.70 -3.78
CA ALA A 216 19.75 -7.47 -3.19
C ALA A 216 20.27 -6.04 -3.43
N THR A 217 20.01 -5.46 -4.62
CA THR A 217 20.31 -4.05 -4.89
C THR A 217 19.54 -3.13 -3.93
N ILE A 218 18.24 -3.39 -3.75
CA ILE A 218 17.37 -2.64 -2.83
C ILE A 218 17.86 -2.75 -1.39
N ASP A 219 18.14 -3.98 -0.90
CA ASP A 219 18.67 -4.23 0.44
C ASP A 219 19.94 -3.41 0.71
N THR A 220 20.85 -3.41 -0.25
CA THR A 220 22.12 -2.69 -0.15
C THR A 220 21.91 -1.19 -0.15
N LEU A 221 21.06 -0.66 -1.04
CA LEU A 221 20.73 0.76 -1.10
C LEU A 221 19.99 1.26 0.14
N GLU A 222 19.25 0.42 0.84
CA GLU A 222 18.53 0.78 2.06
C GLU A 222 19.46 0.81 3.28
N HIS A 223 20.34 -0.19 3.44
CA HIS A 223 21.08 -0.42 4.68
C HIS A 223 22.56 -0.06 4.65
N SER A 224 23.21 -0.02 3.47
CA SER A 224 24.65 0.19 3.42
C SER A 224 25.01 1.68 3.59
N PRO A 225 25.90 2.03 4.54
CA PRO A 225 26.27 3.42 4.81
C PRO A 225 27.19 4.02 3.73
N ASN A 226 27.99 3.19 3.04
CA ASN A 226 29.03 3.64 2.12
C ASN A 226 28.86 3.01 0.73
N LEU A 227 28.33 3.79 -0.21
CA LEU A 227 28.51 3.54 -1.64
C LEU A 227 29.79 4.26 -2.07
N ASP A 228 30.66 3.61 -2.83
CA ASP A 228 31.93 4.21 -3.26
C ASP A 228 31.65 5.51 -4.05
N PRO A 229 32.05 6.69 -3.53
CA PRO A 229 31.78 7.98 -4.17
C PRO A 229 32.55 8.16 -5.48
N THR A 230 33.51 7.28 -5.80
CA THR A 230 34.32 7.33 -7.02
C THR A 230 33.72 6.54 -8.18
N LEU A 231 32.57 5.87 -8.01
CA LEU A 231 31.90 5.14 -9.08
C LEU A 231 31.53 6.09 -10.24
N PRO A 232 31.99 5.86 -11.48
CA PRO A 232 31.65 6.73 -12.61
C PRO A 232 30.18 6.54 -13.04
N SER A 233 29.41 7.64 -13.17
CA SER A 233 28.01 7.62 -13.64
C SER A 233 27.87 7.26 -15.12
N ARG A 234 28.90 7.59 -15.91
CA ARG A 234 28.93 7.50 -17.38
C ARG A 234 28.93 6.09 -17.96
N ALA A 235 28.86 5.04 -17.13
CA ALA A 235 28.87 3.64 -17.60
C ALA A 235 27.69 2.78 -17.10
N LEU A 236 26.85 3.28 -16.18
CA LEU A 236 25.74 2.50 -15.63
C LEU A 236 24.45 2.75 -16.41
N THR A 237 24.40 2.25 -17.65
CA THR A 237 23.23 2.31 -18.54
C THR A 237 22.44 1.01 -18.56
N HIS A 238 22.78 0.07 -17.68
CA HIS A 238 22.19 -1.26 -17.65
C HIS A 238 21.95 -1.72 -16.20
N PRO A 239 20.81 -2.36 -15.89
CA PRO A 239 20.51 -2.90 -14.55
C PRO A 239 21.59 -3.83 -13.98
N GLN A 240 22.20 -4.67 -14.82
CA GLN A 240 23.33 -5.52 -14.42
C GLN A 240 24.53 -4.72 -13.93
N ALA A 241 24.85 -3.61 -14.61
CA ALA A 241 25.96 -2.76 -14.21
C ALA A 241 25.63 -2.04 -12.89
N LEU A 242 24.38 -1.60 -12.70
CA LEU A 242 23.92 -1.04 -11.41
C LEU A 242 24.09 -2.06 -10.28
N PHE A 243 23.65 -3.31 -10.48
CA PHE A 243 23.80 -4.37 -9.50
C PHE A 243 25.27 -4.58 -9.13
N GLU A 244 26.16 -4.69 -10.11
CA GLU A 244 27.60 -4.88 -9.89
C GLU A 244 28.28 -3.69 -9.20
N ALA A 245 27.78 -2.48 -9.42
CA ALA A 245 28.28 -1.28 -8.76
C ALA A 245 27.79 -1.15 -7.32
N VAL A 246 26.58 -1.60 -7.03
CA VAL A 246 25.96 -1.46 -5.70
C VAL A 246 26.30 -2.64 -4.79
N VAL A 247 26.22 -3.87 -5.29
CA VAL A 247 26.33 -5.09 -4.50
C VAL A 247 27.78 -5.63 -4.54
N PRO A 248 28.51 -5.67 -3.41
CA PRO A 248 29.91 -6.09 -3.40
C PRO A 248 30.14 -7.53 -3.87
N ARG A 249 31.25 -7.77 -4.58
CA ARG A 249 31.69 -9.13 -4.97
C ARG A 249 31.97 -9.97 -3.71
N GLY A 250 31.14 -10.97 -3.46
CA GLY A 250 31.24 -11.88 -2.30
C GLY A 250 30.04 -11.88 -1.36
N ALA A 251 29.09 -10.95 -1.53
CA ALA A 251 27.85 -10.89 -0.74
C ALA A 251 26.77 -11.91 -1.17
N HIS A 252 27.12 -12.90 -2.01
CA HIS A 252 26.21 -13.95 -2.49
C HIS A 252 26.01 -15.06 -1.45
N ALA A 253 25.58 -14.72 -0.23
CA ALA A 253 25.23 -15.72 0.78
C ALA A 253 24.37 -15.15 1.92
N HIS A 254 23.35 -14.34 1.61
CA HIS A 254 22.21 -14.25 2.52
C HIS A 254 20.96 -14.65 1.76
N GLN A 255 20.67 -15.96 1.84
CA GLN A 255 19.32 -16.45 1.65
C GLN A 255 18.41 -15.58 2.51
N ALA A 256 17.56 -14.80 1.84
CA ALA A 256 16.43 -14.17 2.48
C ALA A 256 15.62 -15.29 3.15
N SER A 257 15.78 -15.45 4.46
CA SER A 257 14.77 -16.11 5.25
C SER A 257 13.49 -15.33 4.94
N ARG A 258 12.52 -15.98 4.31
CA ARG A 258 11.12 -15.57 4.42
C ARG A 258 10.86 -15.51 5.92
N ALA A 259 10.99 -14.31 6.49
CA ALA A 259 10.65 -14.07 7.88
C ALA A 259 9.18 -14.45 7.99
N GLY A 260 8.94 -15.62 8.57
CA GLY A 260 7.60 -16.09 8.88
C GLY A 260 6.95 -15.02 9.71
N ALA A 261 5.87 -14.46 9.18
CA ALA A 261 4.88 -13.73 9.96
C ALA A 261 4.32 -14.72 11.01
N THR A 262 5.06 -14.88 12.10
CA THR A 262 4.68 -15.68 13.26
C THR A 262 4.08 -14.71 14.27
N GLY A 263 2.84 -14.37 13.96
CA GLY A 263 1.89 -13.71 14.84
C GLY A 263 0.54 -14.05 14.27
N VAL A 264 -0.01 -15.21 14.66
CA VAL A 264 -1.35 -15.64 14.26
C VAL A 264 -2.35 -14.75 14.98
N SER A 265 -2.54 -13.54 14.46
CA SER A 265 -3.87 -12.94 14.41
C SER A 265 -4.53 -13.55 13.18
N VAL A 266 -5.69 -14.19 13.36
CA VAL A 266 -6.47 -14.77 12.27
C VAL A 266 -6.96 -13.59 11.42
N ARG A 267 -6.15 -13.18 10.43
CA ARG A 267 -6.53 -12.12 9.51
C ARG A 267 -7.82 -12.56 8.78
N PRO A 268 -8.81 -11.68 8.64
CA PRO A 268 -10.07 -12.03 7.99
C PRO A 268 -9.85 -12.53 6.55
N ASP A 269 -10.70 -13.47 6.11
CA ASP A 269 -10.68 -13.99 4.73
C ASP A 269 -10.75 -12.83 3.71
N PRO A 270 -9.74 -12.66 2.84
CA PRO A 270 -9.73 -11.61 1.83
C PRO A 270 -10.97 -11.60 0.92
N ARG A 271 -11.62 -12.75 0.69
CA ARG A 271 -12.85 -12.83 -0.11
C ARG A 271 -14.07 -12.25 0.62
N ALA A 272 -14.22 -12.60 1.90
CA ALA A 272 -15.27 -12.03 2.75
C ALA A 272 -15.10 -10.52 2.90
N GLY A 273 -13.85 -10.05 3.05
CA GLY A 273 -13.55 -8.63 3.12
C GLY A 273 -13.94 -7.87 1.84
N ARG A 274 -13.66 -8.44 0.66
CA ARG A 274 -14.04 -7.83 -0.61
C ARG A 274 -15.56 -7.67 -0.77
N ARG A 275 -16.36 -8.67 -0.39
CA ARG A 275 -17.83 -8.55 -0.39
C ARG A 275 -18.33 -7.46 0.56
N ARG A 276 -17.71 -7.36 1.73
CA ARG A 276 -18.03 -6.33 2.72
C ARG A 276 -17.72 -4.92 2.20
N PHE A 277 -16.59 -4.75 1.51
CA PHE A 277 -16.26 -3.52 0.80
C PHE A 277 -17.30 -3.13 -0.26
N TYR A 278 -17.78 -4.08 -1.08
CA TYR A 278 -18.80 -3.76 -2.07
C TYR A 278 -20.13 -3.32 -1.45
N ARG A 279 -20.58 -3.99 -0.38
CA ARG A 279 -21.75 -3.52 0.38
C ARG A 279 -21.55 -2.11 0.91
N TYR A 280 -20.34 -1.77 1.36
CA TYR A 280 -20.01 -0.42 1.80
C TYR A 280 -20.12 0.62 0.67
N ILE A 281 -19.62 0.30 -0.53
CA ILE A 281 -19.74 1.18 -1.71
C ILE A 281 -21.19 1.34 -2.15
N GLU A 282 -21.97 0.26 -2.19
CA GLU A 282 -23.40 0.29 -2.50
C GLU A 282 -24.15 1.17 -1.50
N ALA A 283 -23.89 0.98 -0.20
CA ALA A 283 -24.46 1.82 0.85
C ALA A 283 -24.10 3.30 0.70
N LEU A 284 -22.86 3.62 0.31
CA LEU A 284 -22.45 5.00 0.02
C LEU A 284 -23.18 5.61 -1.17
N ALA A 285 -23.46 4.82 -2.21
CA ALA A 285 -24.19 5.27 -3.40
C ALA A 285 -25.68 5.53 -3.10
N ASP A 286 -26.30 4.64 -2.32
CA ASP A 286 -27.73 4.70 -2.02
C ASP A 286 -28.08 5.74 -0.94
N SER A 287 -27.12 6.14 -0.12
CA SER A 287 -27.39 6.98 1.06
C SER A 287 -27.53 8.48 0.79
N ALA A 288 -27.46 8.95 -0.47
CA ALA A 288 -27.77 10.34 -0.88
C ALA A 288 -27.24 11.45 0.06
N GLY A 289 -26.03 11.26 0.62
CA GLY A 289 -25.42 12.23 1.55
C GLY A 289 -25.79 12.09 3.04
N SER A 290 -26.46 11.02 3.45
CA SER A 290 -26.73 10.69 4.86
C SER A 290 -25.48 10.20 5.59
N ARG A 291 -25.32 10.61 6.86
CA ARG A 291 -24.30 10.09 7.80
C ARG A 291 -24.38 8.58 8.02
N ALA A 292 -25.49 7.93 7.64
CA ALA A 292 -25.66 6.48 7.71
C ALA A 292 -24.72 5.70 6.77
N GLY A 293 -24.19 6.33 5.71
CA GLY A 293 -23.19 5.74 4.81
C GLY A 293 -21.74 5.72 5.36
N ALA A 294 -21.49 6.26 6.57
CA ALA A 294 -20.14 6.43 7.12
C ALA A 294 -19.62 5.22 7.94
N VAL A 295 -20.46 4.20 8.18
CA VAL A 295 -20.11 3.02 8.97
C VAL A 295 -19.74 1.88 8.03
N TYR A 296 -18.52 1.37 8.18
CA TYR A 296 -18.11 0.17 7.48
C TYR A 296 -18.77 -1.05 8.12
N PRO A 297 -19.45 -1.92 7.34
CA PRO A 297 -20.24 -3.01 7.89
C PRO A 297 -19.36 -4.04 8.60
N ASP A 298 -19.97 -4.79 9.52
CA ASP A 298 -19.43 -5.99 10.19
C ASP A 298 -18.02 -5.85 10.80
N LEU A 299 -17.67 -4.66 11.28
CA LEU A 299 -16.53 -4.47 12.18
C LEU A 299 -17.01 -4.56 13.62
N GLU A 300 -16.30 -5.35 14.42
CA GLU A 300 -16.55 -5.45 15.86
C GLU A 300 -16.30 -4.09 16.52
N ALA A 301 -17.29 -3.58 17.26
CA ALA A 301 -17.15 -2.34 18.02
C ALA A 301 -16.86 -2.69 19.49
N ARG A 302 -15.64 -2.38 19.96
CA ARG A 302 -15.26 -2.54 21.37
C ARG A 302 -14.54 -1.28 21.88
N PRO A 303 -14.82 -0.80 23.11
CA PRO A 303 -14.20 0.42 23.64
C PRO A 303 -12.69 0.36 23.65
N TRP A 304 -12.12 -0.78 24.05
CA TRP A 304 -10.68 -0.97 24.20
C TRP A 304 -10.21 -2.21 23.47
N HIS A 305 -9.04 -2.12 22.84
CA HIS A 305 -8.36 -3.23 22.21
C HIS A 305 -7.08 -3.58 22.99
N ASP A 306 -6.66 -4.84 22.93
CA ASP A 306 -5.36 -5.23 23.47
C ASP A 306 -4.26 -4.62 22.59
N ALA A 307 -3.45 -3.74 23.19
CA ALA A 307 -2.39 -3.03 22.48
C ALA A 307 -1.33 -3.99 21.91
N SER A 308 -1.15 -5.17 22.51
CA SER A 308 -0.18 -6.17 22.05
C SER A 308 -0.53 -6.80 20.70
N GLU A 309 -1.80 -6.68 20.25
CA GLU A 309 -2.25 -7.13 18.92
C GLU A 309 -1.64 -6.30 17.77
N PHE A 310 -1.09 -5.12 18.07
CA PHE A 310 -0.62 -4.17 17.07
C PHE A 310 0.91 -4.11 17.05
N PRO A 311 1.58 -4.54 15.96
CA PRO A 311 3.06 -4.58 15.88
C PRO A 311 3.75 -3.24 16.18
N ILE A 312 3.14 -2.12 15.80
CA ILE A 312 3.68 -0.78 16.08
C ILE A 312 3.76 -0.48 17.58
N VAL A 313 2.87 -1.03 18.41
CA VAL A 313 2.89 -0.81 19.86
C VAL A 313 4.20 -1.36 20.45
N GLY A 314 4.62 -2.56 20.02
CA GLY A 314 5.90 -3.13 20.46
C GLY A 314 7.10 -2.23 20.14
N TYR A 315 7.10 -1.60 18.96
CA TYR A 315 8.12 -0.63 18.58
C TYR A 315 8.05 0.65 19.43
N LEU A 316 6.85 1.23 19.58
CA LEU A 316 6.63 2.48 20.31
C LEU A 316 7.03 2.36 21.78
N GLU A 317 6.63 1.28 22.45
CA GLU A 317 6.97 1.05 23.86
C GLU A 317 8.46 0.74 24.04
N SER A 318 9.08 -0.02 23.14
CA SER A 318 10.51 -0.38 23.24
C SER A 318 11.44 0.80 22.94
N ASN A 319 11.02 1.74 22.10
CA ASN A 319 11.78 2.95 21.74
C ASN A 319 11.31 4.19 22.51
N TYR A 320 10.47 4.02 23.54
CA TYR A 320 9.86 5.11 24.28
C TYR A 320 10.85 6.19 24.75
N PRO A 321 12.03 5.87 25.34
CA PRO A 321 12.94 6.92 25.81
C PRO A 321 13.35 7.89 24.70
N ALA A 322 13.72 7.37 23.52
CA ALA A 322 14.10 8.19 22.38
C ALA A 322 12.90 8.97 21.81
N ILE A 323 11.75 8.32 21.67
CA ILE A 323 10.52 8.98 21.18
C ILE A 323 10.08 10.11 22.13
N ARG A 324 10.17 9.89 23.44
CA ARG A 324 9.87 10.91 24.45
C ARG A 324 10.80 12.11 24.29
N ASP A 325 12.10 11.86 24.18
CA ASP A 325 13.10 12.93 24.08
C ASP A 325 12.92 13.73 22.78
N GLU A 326 12.62 13.07 21.65
CA GLU A 326 12.26 13.73 20.38
C GLU A 326 11.03 14.64 20.53
N ILE A 327 9.96 14.12 21.13
CA ILE A 327 8.69 14.84 21.25
C ILE A 327 8.79 16.01 22.23
N LEU A 328 9.49 15.84 23.35
CA LEU A 328 9.69 16.91 24.33
C LEU A 328 10.66 17.99 23.84
N ALA A 329 11.54 17.65 22.88
CA ALA A 329 12.43 18.60 22.22
C ALA A 329 11.78 19.37 21.05
N LEU A 330 10.53 19.08 20.69
CA LEU A 330 9.82 19.82 19.65
C LEU A 330 9.67 21.30 20.04
N ASP A 331 9.99 22.19 19.10
CA ASP A 331 9.82 23.63 19.25
C ASP A 331 8.35 23.98 19.55
N ALA A 332 8.11 24.77 20.59
CA ALA A 332 6.79 25.19 21.02
C ALA A 332 6.00 25.95 19.92
N THR A 333 6.68 26.63 19.00
CA THR A 333 6.07 27.34 17.87
C THR A 333 5.42 26.42 16.84
N ARG A 334 5.76 25.12 16.87
CA ARG A 334 5.15 24.09 16.01
C ARG A 334 3.78 23.63 16.50
N PHE A 335 3.45 23.91 17.77
CA PHE A 335 2.15 23.56 18.33
C PHE A 335 1.10 24.55 17.84
N HIS A 336 0.07 24.01 17.20
CA HIS A 336 -1.09 24.78 16.78
C HIS A 336 -2.27 24.46 17.67
N ARG A 337 -3.13 25.46 17.92
CA ARG A 337 -4.41 25.23 18.58
C ARG A 337 -5.21 24.23 17.76
N GLU A 338 -5.68 23.19 18.40
CA GLU A 338 -6.50 22.19 17.74
C GLU A 338 -7.83 22.88 17.29
N SER A 339 -8.25 22.59 16.05
CA SER A 339 -9.31 23.21 15.26
C SER A 339 -10.58 22.35 15.04
N GLU A 340 -10.63 21.11 15.55
CA GLU A 340 -11.85 20.32 15.56
C GLU A 340 -12.95 21.05 16.33
N HIS A 341 -14.15 21.03 15.78
CA HIS A 341 -15.32 21.69 16.31
C HIS A 341 -15.95 20.83 17.42
N ILE A 342 -15.17 20.59 18.47
CA ILE A 342 -15.55 19.83 19.65
C ILE A 342 -15.59 20.80 20.83
N ASP A 343 -16.68 20.78 21.57
CA ASP A 343 -16.82 21.57 22.79
C ASP A 343 -15.76 21.16 23.81
N ARG A 344 -15.09 22.16 24.38
CA ARG A 344 -14.03 21.95 25.36
C ARG A 344 -13.85 23.15 26.26
N THR A 345 -13.37 22.91 27.46
CA THR A 345 -12.78 23.93 28.34
C THR A 345 -11.26 23.78 28.32
N GLY A 346 -10.55 24.88 28.55
CA GLY A 346 -9.09 24.90 28.53
C GLY A 346 -8.51 24.80 27.11
N ASP A 347 -7.23 24.44 27.06
CA ASP A 347 -6.39 24.60 25.87
C ASP A 347 -5.86 23.23 25.40
N TRP A 348 -5.97 22.96 24.11
CA TRP A 348 -5.48 21.73 23.48
C TRP A 348 -4.71 22.07 22.23
N ASP A 349 -3.41 21.77 22.24
CA ASP A 349 -2.49 22.06 21.15
C ASP A 349 -1.96 20.78 20.51
N VAL A 350 -1.68 20.81 19.20
CA VAL A 350 -1.25 19.64 18.41
C VAL A 350 -0.07 19.95 17.48
N VAL A 351 0.74 18.92 17.19
CA VAL A 351 1.77 18.93 16.14
C VAL A 351 1.57 17.69 15.25
N PHE A 352 1.24 17.88 13.98
CA PHE A 352 1.05 16.76 13.05
C PHE A 352 2.39 16.24 12.53
N LEU A 353 2.54 14.91 12.54
CA LEU A 353 3.56 14.18 11.76
C LEU A 353 2.97 13.74 10.42
N TYR A 354 1.74 13.22 10.42
CA TYR A 354 0.94 12.95 9.23
C TYR A 354 -0.47 13.50 9.45
N GLU A 355 -0.93 14.31 8.50
CA GLU A 355 -2.29 14.87 8.52
C GLU A 355 -2.98 14.51 7.21
N ARG A 356 -4.06 13.73 7.30
CA ARG A 356 -4.83 13.26 6.13
C ARG A 356 -3.92 12.64 5.07
N GLY A 357 -3.01 11.77 5.53
CA GLY A 357 -2.01 11.08 4.70
C GLY A 357 -0.86 11.94 4.17
N ARG A 358 -0.82 13.25 4.46
CA ARG A 358 0.30 14.12 4.09
C ARG A 358 1.34 14.15 5.21
N ARG A 359 2.58 13.81 4.88
CA ARG A 359 3.73 13.92 5.78
C ARG A 359 4.05 15.38 6.07
N ARG A 360 4.35 15.70 7.33
CA ARG A 360 4.86 17.00 7.77
C ARG A 360 6.37 16.90 7.93
N ASP A 361 7.10 17.22 6.85
CA ASP A 361 8.52 16.94 6.74
C ASP A 361 9.38 17.52 7.87
N GLU A 362 9.07 18.72 8.35
CA GLU A 362 9.83 19.32 9.43
C GLU A 362 9.63 18.61 10.77
N ALA A 363 8.40 18.28 11.13
CA ALA A 363 8.10 17.56 12.36
C ALA A 363 8.68 16.14 12.29
N CYS A 364 8.58 15.47 11.13
CA CYS A 364 9.19 14.16 10.93
C CYS A 364 10.71 14.18 10.99
N ARG A 365 11.36 15.26 10.48
CA ARG A 365 12.81 15.45 10.61
C ARG A 365 13.24 15.67 12.06
N ALA A 366 12.40 16.31 12.88
CA ALA A 366 12.66 16.53 14.30
C ALA A 366 12.43 15.26 15.15
N CYS A 367 11.64 14.30 14.66
CA CYS A 367 11.33 13.05 15.37
C CYS A 367 11.68 11.79 14.54
N PRO A 368 12.96 11.57 14.17
CA PRO A 368 13.36 10.49 13.25
C PRO A 368 13.06 9.06 13.75
N VAL A 369 13.24 8.76 15.03
CA VAL A 369 12.91 7.45 15.63
C VAL A 369 11.40 7.23 15.63
N THR A 370 10.63 8.27 15.94
CA THR A 370 9.17 8.24 15.88
C THR A 370 8.67 8.02 14.45
N THR A 371 9.20 8.78 13.48
CA THR A 371 8.86 8.65 12.06
C THR A 371 9.21 7.27 11.51
N HIS A 372 10.37 6.70 11.86
CA HIS A 372 10.75 5.36 11.43
C HIS A 372 9.70 4.31 11.82
N GLY A 373 9.24 4.32 13.08
CA GLY A 373 8.18 3.42 13.54
C GLY A 373 6.87 3.61 12.78
N ILE A 374 6.45 4.86 12.60
CA ILE A 374 5.22 5.18 11.86
C ILE A 374 5.28 4.65 10.41
N GLU A 375 6.43 4.77 9.74
CA GLU A 375 6.59 4.41 8.33
C GLU A 375 6.83 2.92 8.10
N ALA A 376 7.43 2.22 9.07
CA ALA A 376 7.78 0.81 9.01
C ALA A 376 6.58 -0.14 9.28
N TYR A 377 5.57 0.32 10.03
CA TYR A 377 4.43 -0.51 10.43
C TYR A 377 3.10 -0.12 9.75
N PRO A 378 2.09 -1.01 9.75
CA PRO A 378 0.75 -0.73 9.21
C PRO A 378 0.01 0.34 10.04
N THR A 379 0.14 1.59 9.65
CA THR A 379 -0.58 2.76 10.20
C THR A 379 -1.55 3.32 9.16
N MET A 380 -2.61 4.00 9.60
CA MET A 380 -3.54 4.66 8.68
C MET A 380 -2.97 5.99 8.19
N ARG A 381 -2.09 5.95 7.19
CA ARG A 381 -1.50 7.14 6.53
C ARG A 381 -2.28 7.59 5.30
N THR A 382 -3.59 7.40 5.29
CA THR A 382 -4.49 7.87 4.21
C THR A 382 -5.22 9.12 4.67
N PRO A 383 -5.99 9.80 3.80
CA PRO A 383 -6.84 10.92 4.20
C PRO A 383 -7.76 10.68 5.41
N GLY A 384 -8.12 9.42 5.71
CA GLY A 384 -8.94 9.04 6.87
C GLY A 384 -8.19 8.94 8.21
N GLY A 385 -6.87 9.04 8.22
CA GLY A 385 -6.05 8.89 9.44
C GLY A 385 -5.16 10.10 9.73
N LEU A 386 -4.82 10.23 11.01
CA LEU A 386 -3.98 11.27 11.59
C LEU A 386 -2.90 10.66 12.48
N ILE A 387 -1.72 11.28 12.47
CA ILE A 387 -0.63 10.92 13.37
C ILE A 387 0.00 12.21 13.89
N TYR A 388 -0.12 12.46 15.19
CA TYR A 388 0.21 13.75 15.78
C TYR A 388 0.54 13.67 17.26
N VAL A 389 1.33 14.63 17.74
CA VAL A 389 1.54 14.88 19.16
C VAL A 389 0.37 15.72 19.68
N SER A 390 -0.23 15.30 20.78
CA SER A 390 -1.36 15.97 21.43
C SER A 390 -0.95 16.43 22.82
N ARG A 391 -0.95 17.75 23.04
CA ARG A 391 -0.66 18.41 24.31
C ARG A 391 -1.95 19.01 24.87
N MET A 392 -2.43 18.45 25.96
CA MET A 392 -3.60 18.95 26.68
C MET A 392 -3.13 19.73 27.91
N ARG A 393 -3.44 21.03 27.94
CA ARG A 393 -3.01 21.95 29.01
C ARG A 393 -3.69 21.60 30.35
N PRO A 394 -3.20 22.15 31.47
CA PRO A 394 -3.90 22.11 32.75
C PRO A 394 -5.37 22.48 32.63
N MET A 395 -6.21 21.91 33.50
CA MET A 395 -7.64 22.24 33.62
C MET A 395 -8.44 22.17 32.31
N THR A 396 -8.08 21.24 31.42
CA THR A 396 -8.72 21.06 30.11
C THR A 396 -9.64 19.85 30.11
N HIS A 397 -10.85 19.98 29.56
CA HIS A 397 -11.82 18.89 29.38
C HIS A 397 -12.39 18.96 27.97
N ILE A 398 -12.18 17.89 27.21
CA ILE A 398 -12.81 17.68 25.91
C ILE A 398 -14.10 16.91 26.16
N THR A 399 -15.24 17.47 25.78
CA THR A 399 -16.56 16.89 26.09
C THR A 399 -16.80 15.58 25.33
N PRO A 400 -17.81 14.77 25.71
CA PRO A 400 -18.16 13.55 24.99
C PRO A 400 -18.42 13.79 23.50
N HIS A 401 -17.72 13.06 22.64
CA HIS A 401 -17.83 13.13 21.19
C HIS A 401 -17.55 11.77 20.53
N ARG A 402 -17.68 11.69 19.20
CA ARG A 402 -17.39 10.50 18.40
C ARG A 402 -16.50 10.87 17.22
N GLY A 403 -15.58 9.97 16.89
CA GLY A 403 -14.80 10.00 15.68
C GLY A 403 -15.68 9.78 14.43
N PRO A 404 -15.15 10.12 13.24
CA PRO A 404 -15.94 10.16 12.01
C PRO A 404 -16.16 8.78 11.37
N THR A 405 -15.43 7.73 11.76
CA THR A 405 -15.45 6.43 11.10
C THR A 405 -15.04 5.29 12.04
N ASN A 406 -15.59 4.10 11.85
CA ASN A 406 -15.18 2.85 12.54
C ASN A 406 -14.06 2.09 11.80
N LEU A 407 -13.52 2.65 10.72
CA LEU A 407 -12.42 2.04 9.94
C LEU A 407 -11.07 2.07 10.68
N ARG A 408 -10.97 2.86 11.75
CA ARG A 408 -9.72 3.09 12.46
C ARG A 408 -9.89 2.88 13.96
N LEU A 409 -8.77 2.60 14.60
CA LEU A 409 -8.59 2.69 16.04
C LEU A 409 -7.55 3.76 16.34
N ARG A 410 -7.61 4.33 17.54
CA ARG A 410 -6.67 5.34 17.99
C ARG A 410 -5.72 4.75 19.03
N CYS A 411 -4.43 4.79 18.73
CA CYS A 411 -3.36 4.39 19.65
C CYS A 411 -2.74 5.63 20.31
N HIS A 412 -2.77 5.72 21.63
CA HIS A 412 -2.13 6.76 22.43
C HIS A 412 -0.89 6.20 23.12
N LEU A 413 0.31 6.55 22.67
CA LEU A 413 1.53 6.37 23.47
C LEU A 413 1.66 7.56 24.44
N ALA A 414 1.72 7.24 25.73
CA ALA A 414 1.91 8.24 26.78
C ALA A 414 3.35 8.78 26.81
N ILE A 415 3.53 10.08 26.54
CA ILE A 415 4.84 10.74 26.50
C ILE A 415 5.20 11.34 27.85
N LYS A 416 4.36 12.28 28.31
CA LYS A 416 4.41 12.91 29.63
C LYS A 416 2.99 12.95 30.19
N VAL A 417 2.77 12.40 31.38
CA VAL A 417 1.43 12.33 31.98
C VAL A 417 1.50 12.78 33.44
N PRO A 418 0.75 13.81 33.83
CA PRO A 418 0.79 14.31 35.20
C PRO A 418 0.16 13.32 36.18
N THR A 419 0.68 13.30 37.40
CA THR A 419 0.06 12.56 38.50
C THR A 419 -1.22 13.26 38.93
N GLY A 420 -2.35 12.55 38.99
CA GLY A 420 -3.63 13.12 39.45
C GLY A 420 -4.82 12.72 38.58
N ASP A 421 -5.81 13.61 38.49
CA ASP A 421 -7.02 13.38 37.71
C ASP A 421 -6.83 13.75 36.23
N CYS A 422 -6.14 12.86 35.52
CA CYS A 422 -5.98 12.90 34.07
C CYS A 422 -6.35 11.54 33.47
N ALA A 423 -7.40 11.50 32.66
CA ALA A 423 -7.94 10.25 32.14
C ALA A 423 -8.69 10.42 30.80
N ILE A 424 -9.02 9.29 30.21
CA ILE A 424 -9.88 9.17 29.02
C ILE A 424 -10.95 8.12 29.31
N ARG A 425 -12.19 8.41 28.89
CA ARG A 425 -13.32 7.49 28.98
C ARG A 425 -13.80 7.15 27.57
N VAL A 426 -14.01 5.87 27.30
CA VAL A 426 -14.53 5.35 26.03
C VAL A 426 -15.67 4.41 26.36
N GLY A 427 -16.88 4.73 25.88
CA GLY A 427 -18.11 4.12 26.39
C GLY A 427 -18.24 4.34 27.90
N ASP A 428 -18.36 3.23 28.64
CA ASP A 428 -18.51 3.23 30.10
C ASP A 428 -17.19 2.97 30.84
N GLU A 429 -16.09 2.75 30.13
CA GLU A 429 -14.80 2.39 30.70
C GLU A 429 -13.84 3.59 30.71
N THR A 430 -13.32 3.93 31.89
CA THR A 430 -12.31 4.98 32.07
C THR A 430 -10.93 4.39 32.27
N ARG A 431 -9.94 4.85 31.52
CA ARG A 431 -8.52 4.48 31.68
C ARG A 431 -7.64 5.70 31.86
N ARG A 432 -6.52 5.50 32.57
CA ARG A 432 -5.46 6.50 32.74
C ARG A 432 -4.25 6.10 31.91
N TRP A 433 -3.53 7.09 31.41
CA TRP A 433 -2.28 6.85 30.70
C TRP A 433 -1.17 6.45 31.68
N ARG A 434 -0.29 5.55 31.25
CA ARG A 434 0.98 5.24 31.91
C ARG A 434 2.09 5.57 30.95
N GLU A 435 3.01 6.46 31.34
CA GLU A 435 4.17 6.83 30.53
C GLU A 435 4.89 5.61 29.95
N GLY A 436 5.23 5.70 28.66
CA GLY A 436 5.85 4.62 27.90
C GLY A 436 4.95 3.45 27.56
N ARG A 437 3.63 3.54 27.80
CA ARG A 437 2.66 2.52 27.36
C ARG A 437 1.62 3.08 26.42
N CYS A 438 1.14 2.18 25.56
CA CYS A 438 0.06 2.46 24.62
C CYS A 438 -1.31 2.11 25.21
N LEU A 439 -2.28 2.96 24.94
CA LEU A 439 -3.70 2.61 25.00
C LEU A 439 -4.24 2.55 23.56
N VAL A 440 -5.02 1.52 23.23
CA VAL A 440 -5.69 1.41 21.92
C VAL A 440 -7.19 1.33 22.14
N PHE A 441 -7.94 2.22 21.49
CA PHE A 441 -9.38 2.33 21.64
C PHE A 441 -10.08 2.69 20.33
N ASP A 442 -11.36 2.38 20.25
CA ASP A 442 -12.21 2.76 19.13
C ASP A 442 -12.76 4.18 19.36
N ASP A 443 -12.27 5.15 18.59
CA ASP A 443 -12.72 6.55 18.69
C ASP A 443 -14.11 6.76 18.04
N PHE A 444 -14.64 5.80 17.28
CA PHE A 444 -16.01 5.85 16.77
C PHE A 444 -17.06 5.75 17.90
N LEU A 445 -16.68 5.09 19.01
CA LEU A 445 -17.48 5.06 20.22
C LEU A 445 -17.43 6.40 20.95
N MET A 446 -18.48 6.68 21.74
CA MET A 446 -18.56 7.91 22.51
C MET A 446 -17.38 7.97 23.48
N HIS A 447 -16.61 9.06 23.44
CA HIS A 447 -15.44 9.21 24.30
C HIS A 447 -15.23 10.66 24.74
N GLU A 448 -14.55 10.83 25.87
CA GLU A 448 -14.12 12.12 26.40
C GLU A 448 -12.76 12.00 27.08
N ALA A 449 -12.06 13.12 27.24
CA ALA A 449 -10.76 13.14 27.91
C ALA A 449 -10.60 14.41 28.74
N TRP A 450 -9.97 14.28 29.92
CA TRP A 450 -9.74 15.41 30.81
C TRP A 450 -8.33 15.39 31.43
N ASN A 451 -7.87 16.59 31.75
CA ASN A 451 -6.65 16.88 32.50
C ASN A 451 -7.02 17.95 33.52
N ARG A 452 -7.37 17.51 34.73
CA ARG A 452 -7.72 18.38 35.86
C ARG A 452 -6.53 18.56 36.81
N THR A 453 -5.32 18.45 36.27
CA THR A 453 -4.07 18.71 36.99
C THR A 453 -3.53 20.10 36.62
N ASP A 454 -2.44 20.50 37.26
CA ASP A 454 -1.70 21.73 37.05
C ASP A 454 -0.53 21.59 36.04
N GLU A 455 -0.37 20.41 35.44
CA GLU A 455 0.69 20.11 34.47
C GLU A 455 0.12 19.68 33.11
N ASP A 456 0.92 19.84 32.05
CA ASP A 456 0.55 19.37 30.71
C ASP A 456 0.55 17.85 30.60
N ARG A 457 -0.43 17.32 29.85
CA ARG A 457 -0.43 15.93 29.38
C ARG A 457 -0.05 15.87 27.90
N VAL A 458 1.00 15.13 27.58
CA VAL A 458 1.50 14.92 26.21
C VAL A 458 1.38 13.45 25.83
N VAL A 459 0.73 13.18 24.70
CA VAL A 459 0.61 11.84 24.10
C VAL A 459 0.95 11.89 22.61
N LEU A 460 1.53 10.83 22.08
CA LEU A 460 1.60 10.59 20.64
C LEU A 460 0.37 9.79 20.23
N ILE A 461 -0.39 10.33 19.28
CA ILE A 461 -1.58 9.72 18.71
C ILE A 461 -1.22 9.12 17.36
N VAL A 462 -1.52 7.84 17.17
CA VAL A 462 -1.32 7.10 15.92
C VAL A 462 -2.62 6.40 15.55
N ASP A 463 -3.24 6.81 14.43
CA ASP A 463 -4.39 6.11 13.90
C ASP A 463 -3.97 4.80 13.20
N LEU A 464 -4.65 3.71 13.55
CA LEU A 464 -4.41 2.35 13.07
C LEU A 464 -5.61 1.87 12.26
N TRP A 465 -5.40 1.04 11.25
CA TRP A 465 -6.51 0.33 10.61
C TRP A 465 -7.19 -0.60 11.60
N HIS A 466 -8.52 -0.69 11.53
CA HIS A 466 -9.27 -1.63 12.36
C HIS A 466 -8.80 -3.08 12.09
N PRO A 467 -8.48 -3.89 13.12
CA PRO A 467 -7.88 -5.22 12.95
C PRO A 467 -8.84 -6.22 12.28
N GLY A 468 -10.14 -5.95 12.34
CA GLY A 468 -11.16 -6.69 11.62
C GLY A 468 -11.18 -6.47 10.11
N LEU A 469 -10.31 -5.60 9.55
CA LEU A 469 -10.12 -5.42 8.11
C LEU A 469 -9.07 -6.39 7.55
N SER A 470 -9.37 -6.99 6.41
CA SER A 470 -8.39 -7.75 5.62
C SER A 470 -7.43 -6.80 4.88
N ASP A 471 -6.27 -7.32 4.47
CA ASP A 471 -5.29 -6.54 3.67
C ASP A 471 -5.91 -6.02 2.36
N THR A 472 -6.81 -6.79 1.75
CA THR A 472 -7.56 -6.39 0.56
C THR A 472 -8.46 -5.19 0.84
N GLU A 473 -9.16 -5.17 1.97
CA GLU A 473 -10.02 -4.04 2.34
C GLU A 473 -9.22 -2.80 2.67
N VAL A 474 -8.15 -2.94 3.46
CA VAL A 474 -7.23 -1.83 3.77
C VAL A 474 -6.73 -1.17 2.49
N MET A 475 -6.34 -1.98 1.52
CA MET A 475 -5.90 -1.49 0.21
C MET A 475 -7.01 -0.79 -0.57
N LEU A 476 -8.19 -1.41 -0.70
CA LEU A 476 -9.33 -0.85 -1.45
C LEU A 476 -9.81 0.46 -0.81
N LEU A 477 -9.89 0.51 0.52
CA LEU A 477 -10.24 1.70 1.29
C LEU A 477 -9.17 2.79 1.13
N ALA A 478 -7.89 2.43 1.19
CA ALA A 478 -6.81 3.40 0.96
C ALA A 478 -6.88 4.02 -0.45
N ALA A 479 -7.13 3.20 -1.47
CA ALA A 479 -7.32 3.66 -2.83
C ALA A 479 -8.54 4.60 -2.93
N LEU A 480 -9.66 4.23 -2.31
CA LEU A 480 -10.88 5.05 -2.27
C LEU A 480 -10.63 6.40 -1.56
N HIS A 481 -9.99 6.41 -0.39
CA HIS A 481 -9.66 7.63 0.35
C HIS A 481 -8.79 8.57 -0.49
N ASN A 482 -7.78 8.02 -1.16
CA ASN A 482 -6.88 8.82 -2.00
C ASN A 482 -7.59 9.36 -3.24
N TYR A 483 -8.41 8.54 -3.90
CA TYR A 483 -9.18 8.96 -5.08
C TYR A 483 -10.17 10.07 -4.73
N THR A 484 -10.99 9.88 -3.69
CA THR A 484 -11.99 10.88 -3.28
C THR A 484 -11.35 12.19 -2.86
N TYR A 485 -10.24 12.13 -2.11
CA TYR A 485 -9.51 13.31 -1.69
C TYR A 485 -8.92 14.08 -2.88
N LEU A 486 -8.21 13.41 -3.79
CA LEU A 486 -7.63 14.05 -4.97
C LEU A 486 -8.70 14.62 -5.91
N HIS A 487 -9.82 13.91 -6.06
CA HIS A 487 -10.94 14.37 -6.87
C HIS A 487 -11.61 15.61 -6.26
N ALA A 488 -11.88 15.59 -4.95
CA ALA A 488 -12.44 16.74 -4.24
C ALA A 488 -11.51 17.96 -4.30
N GLU A 489 -10.20 17.77 -4.16
CA GLU A 489 -9.22 18.86 -4.28
C GLU A 489 -9.17 19.45 -5.70
N ARG A 490 -9.25 18.61 -6.74
CA ARG A 490 -9.33 19.07 -8.14
C ARG A 490 -10.60 19.88 -8.40
N LEU A 491 -11.76 19.39 -7.95
CA LEU A 491 -13.02 20.11 -8.06
C LEU A 491 -12.96 21.44 -7.29
N GLY A 492 -12.45 21.43 -6.06
CA GLY A 492 -12.27 22.64 -5.26
C GLY A 492 -11.44 23.70 -5.99
N ARG A 493 -10.29 23.33 -6.56
CA ARG A 493 -9.46 24.24 -7.37
C ARG A 493 -10.20 24.79 -8.59
N TYR A 494 -10.93 23.94 -9.31
CA TYR A 494 -11.73 24.34 -10.47
C TYR A 494 -12.78 25.40 -10.10
N TRP A 495 -13.55 25.17 -9.05
CA TRP A 495 -14.56 26.13 -8.58
C TRP A 495 -13.95 27.42 -8.02
N SER A 496 -12.82 27.34 -7.29
CA SER A 496 -12.10 28.53 -6.84
C SER A 496 -11.56 29.38 -8.00
N ALA A 497 -11.03 28.74 -9.04
CA ALA A 497 -10.57 29.43 -10.25
C ALA A 497 -11.73 30.12 -10.99
N ASN A 498 -12.87 29.44 -11.13
CA ASN A 498 -14.08 30.04 -11.72
C ASN A 498 -14.61 31.22 -10.89
N ALA A 499 -14.60 31.11 -9.56
CA ALA A 499 -15.01 32.19 -8.67
C ALA A 499 -14.04 33.39 -8.68
N ALA A 500 -12.74 33.16 -8.92
CA ALA A 500 -11.77 34.23 -9.12
C ALA A 500 -11.98 34.93 -10.47
N ALA A 501 -12.12 34.17 -11.55
CA ALA A 501 -12.40 34.71 -12.89
C ALA A 501 -13.71 35.51 -12.96
N ALA A 502 -14.75 35.06 -12.24
CA ALA A 502 -16.02 35.79 -12.13
C ALA A 502 -15.87 37.14 -11.40
N ARG A 503 -15.01 37.20 -10.37
CA ARG A 503 -14.70 38.44 -9.65
C ARG A 503 -13.87 39.41 -10.49
N GLU A 504 -12.90 38.93 -11.25
CA GLU A 504 -12.09 39.74 -12.17
C GLU A 504 -12.94 40.33 -13.31
N THR A 505 -13.89 39.55 -13.82
CA THR A 505 -14.85 40.02 -14.85
C THR A 505 -15.79 41.09 -14.31
N GLN A 506 -16.17 41.02 -13.02
CA GLN A 506 -16.98 42.05 -12.36
C GLN A 506 -16.17 43.31 -12.00
N SER A 507 -14.88 43.19 -11.66
CA SER A 507 -14.02 44.35 -11.37
C SER A 507 -13.50 45.06 -12.62
N GLY A 508 -13.45 44.40 -13.78
CA GLY A 508 -13.09 45.01 -15.06
C GLY A 508 -14.25 45.69 -15.80
N ALA A 509 -15.47 45.57 -15.27
CA ALA A 509 -16.69 46.17 -15.82
C ALA A 509 -17.23 47.36 -14.99
N ALA A 510 -16.52 47.75 -13.93
CA ALA A 510 -16.73 48.96 -13.13
C ALA A 510 -15.61 49.96 -13.41
#